data_AF-A0AA37T355-F1
#
_entry.id   AF-A0AA37T355-F1
#
_cell.length_a   1.000
_cell.length_b   1.000
_cell.length_c   1.000
_cell.angle_alpha   90.00
_cell.angle_beta   90.00
_cell.angle_gamma   90.00
#
_symmetry.space_group_name_H-M   'P 1'
#
loop_
_entity.id
_entity.type
_entity.pdbx_description
1 polymer ?
#
loop_
_entity_poly.entity_id
_entity_poly.type
_entity_poly.pdbx_seq_one_letter_code
_entity_poly.pdbx_strand_id
1 'polypeptide(L)'
;MQASPHDFPISSSPAQLDHTLQKLIADYVKVYSWRDLAEHVAASVRRQYAQGEYLVEEGLISSCELEAHMKSQIPSRKYLQDFAKGRPICWRYTNTIANFFGHQYVARNYNPQNDLYERLRLTLTQPAEKYHMHQPHQFPPSLN
;
A
#
# COMPACT_ATOMS: atom_id res chain seq x y z
N MET A 1 -9.12 -3.17 -34.26
CA MET A 1 -8.27 -3.70 -33.17
C MET A 1 -8.96 -3.34 -31.86
N GLN A 2 -9.71 -4.27 -31.28
CA GLN A 2 -10.41 -4.07 -30.00
C GLN A 2 -9.44 -4.43 -28.87
N ALA A 3 -9.16 -3.47 -27.98
CA ALA A 3 -8.42 -3.73 -26.76
C ALA A 3 -9.37 -4.44 -25.77
N SER A 4 -9.01 -5.65 -25.34
CA SER A 4 -9.74 -6.40 -24.31
C SER A 4 -9.78 -5.64 -22.98
N PRO A 5 -10.89 -5.71 -22.23
CA PRO A 5 -11.02 -5.01 -20.96
C PRO A 5 -10.20 -5.73 -19.89
N HIS A 6 -9.03 -5.16 -19.56
CA HIS A 6 -8.41 -5.23 -18.24
C HIS A 6 -8.34 -6.60 -17.54
N ASP A 7 -7.51 -7.52 -18.07
CA ASP A 7 -6.92 -8.59 -17.25
C ASP A 7 -5.80 -7.98 -16.39
N PHE A 8 -6.19 -7.36 -15.27
CA PHE A 8 -5.22 -7.02 -14.24
C PHE A 8 -4.78 -8.31 -13.52
N PRO A 9 -3.48 -8.52 -13.26
CA PRO A 9 -3.03 -9.73 -12.58
C PRO A 9 -3.65 -9.81 -11.18
N ILE A 10 -4.46 -10.84 -10.97
CA ILE A 10 -5.04 -11.17 -9.65
C ILE A 10 -3.89 -11.67 -8.77
N SER A 11 -3.49 -10.87 -7.79
CA SER A 11 -2.55 -11.31 -6.76
C SER A 11 -3.20 -12.42 -5.93
N SER A 12 -2.59 -13.62 -5.91
CA SER A 12 -3.21 -14.80 -5.29
C SER A 12 -3.06 -14.87 -3.77
N SER A 13 -2.13 -14.10 -3.18
CA SER A 13 -1.98 -13.93 -1.73
C SER A 13 -1.66 -12.49 -1.33
N PRO A 14 -1.98 -12.07 -0.08
CA PRO A 14 -1.58 -10.75 0.43
C PRO A 14 -0.08 -10.51 0.36
N ALA A 15 0.76 -11.51 0.66
CA ALA A 15 2.22 -11.41 0.53
C ALA A 15 2.68 -11.09 -0.90
N GLN A 16 2.07 -11.73 -1.91
CA GLN A 16 2.38 -11.44 -3.32
C GLN A 16 1.96 -10.03 -3.71
N LEU A 17 0.79 -9.57 -3.22
CA LEU A 17 0.38 -8.20 -3.46
C LEU A 17 1.36 -7.23 -2.79
N ASP A 18 1.68 -7.42 -1.51
CA ASP A 18 2.60 -6.54 -0.78
C ASP A 18 3.94 -6.40 -1.53
N HIS A 19 4.52 -7.52 -1.97
CA HIS A 19 5.76 -7.52 -2.73
C HIS A 19 5.64 -6.83 -4.10
N THR A 20 4.53 -7.05 -4.80
CA THR A 20 4.25 -6.40 -6.08
C THR A 20 4.12 -4.89 -5.90
N LEU A 21 3.36 -4.44 -4.90
CA LEU A 21 3.19 -3.04 -4.60
C LEU A 21 4.50 -2.39 -4.12
N GLN A 22 5.33 -3.09 -3.34
CA GLN A 22 6.66 -2.60 -2.95
C GLN A 22 7.55 -2.35 -4.18
N LYS A 23 7.57 -3.27 -5.15
CA LYS A 23 8.29 -3.08 -6.41
C LYS A 23 7.75 -1.92 -7.23
N LEU A 24 6.43 -1.84 -7.38
CA LEU A 24 5.78 -0.75 -8.13
C LEU A 24 6.04 0.61 -7.50
N ILE A 25 5.97 0.71 -6.17
CA ILE A 25 6.34 1.93 -5.44
C ILE A 25 7.82 2.26 -5.69
N ALA A 26 8.72 1.28 -5.54
CA ALA A 26 10.15 1.47 -5.74
C ALA A 26 10.47 1.93 -7.17
N ASP A 27 9.82 1.37 -8.19
CA ASP A 27 10.02 1.76 -9.58
C ASP A 27 9.39 3.13 -9.88
N TYR A 28 8.23 3.43 -9.31
CA TYR A 28 7.59 4.73 -9.43
C TYR A 28 8.46 5.86 -8.87
N VAL A 29 9.03 5.68 -7.66
CA VAL A 29 9.89 6.70 -7.02
C VAL A 29 11.31 6.77 -7.58
N LYS A 30 11.69 5.90 -8.53
CA LYS A 30 12.91 6.09 -9.33
C LYS A 30 12.69 7.11 -10.46
N VAL A 31 11.48 7.11 -11.04
CA VAL A 31 11.10 8.01 -12.14
C VAL A 31 10.56 9.35 -11.60
N TYR A 32 9.81 9.28 -10.50
CA TYR A 32 9.21 10.41 -9.80
C TYR A 32 9.78 10.55 -8.39
N SER A 33 9.24 11.43 -7.55
CA SER A 33 9.62 11.53 -6.14
C SER A 33 8.61 10.89 -5.19
N TRP A 34 9.03 10.66 -3.93
CA TRP A 34 8.13 10.29 -2.84
C TRP A 34 7.02 11.30 -2.59
N ARG A 35 7.26 12.58 -2.90
CA ARG A 35 6.24 13.62 -2.80
C ARG A 35 5.17 13.41 -3.88
N ASP A 36 5.60 13.21 -5.12
CA ASP A 36 4.68 13.04 -6.26
C ASP A 36 3.85 11.76 -6.10
N LEU A 37 4.44 10.66 -5.60
CA LEU A 37 3.67 9.46 -5.29
C LEU A 37 2.55 9.73 -4.27
N ALA A 38 2.86 10.41 -3.17
CA ALA A 38 1.86 10.73 -2.15
C ALA A 38 0.75 11.64 -2.69
N GLU A 39 1.11 12.64 -3.50
CA GLU A 39 0.17 13.56 -4.14
C GLU A 39 -0.72 12.84 -5.16
N HIS A 40 -0.16 11.97 -6.01
CA HIS A 40 -0.90 11.23 -7.02
C HIS A 40 -1.82 10.16 -6.43
N VAL A 41 -1.38 9.47 -5.36
CA VAL A 41 -2.26 8.57 -4.59
C VAL A 41 -3.43 9.35 -3.99
N ALA A 42 -3.15 10.48 -3.35
CA ALA A 42 -4.20 11.34 -2.78
C ALA A 42 -5.17 11.86 -3.85
N ALA A 43 -4.67 12.28 -5.00
CA ALA A 43 -5.50 12.72 -6.13
C ALA A 43 -6.37 11.58 -6.69
N SER A 44 -5.84 10.35 -6.74
CA SER A 44 -6.61 9.18 -7.15
C SER A 44 -7.78 8.90 -6.20
N VAL A 45 -7.54 8.95 -4.89
CA VAL A 45 -8.61 8.79 -3.88
C VAL A 45 -9.66 9.89 -4.02
N ARG A 46 -9.24 11.16 -4.16
CA ARG A 46 -10.18 12.29 -4.36
C ARG A 46 -11.08 12.07 -5.58
N ARG A 47 -10.53 11.61 -6.70
CA ARG A 47 -11.32 11.31 -7.91
C ARG A 47 -12.33 10.18 -7.70
N GLN A 48 -11.99 9.16 -6.90
CA GLN A 48 -12.93 8.09 -6.56
C GLN A 48 -14.08 8.63 -5.70
N TYR A 49 -13.79 9.53 -4.76
CA TYR A 49 -14.80 10.14 -3.89
C TYR A 49 -15.65 11.19 -4.60
N ALA A 50 -15.14 11.87 -5.63
CA ALA A 50 -15.93 12.77 -6.48
C ALA A 50 -17.09 12.03 -7.17
N GLN A 51 -16.92 10.75 -7.50
CA GLN A 51 -18.02 9.92 -8.03
C GLN A 51 -19.11 9.63 -6.98
N GLY A 52 -18.82 9.86 -5.70
CA GLY A 52 -19.73 9.68 -4.56
C GLY A 52 -20.41 10.96 -4.08
N GLU A 53 -20.22 12.11 -4.75
CA GLU A 53 -20.83 13.39 -4.37
C GLU A 53 -22.36 13.34 -4.34
N TYR A 54 -22.97 12.48 -5.18
CA TYR A 54 -24.42 12.24 -5.16
C TYR A 54 -24.95 11.77 -3.79
N LEU A 55 -24.13 11.12 -2.96
CA LEU A 55 -24.53 10.69 -1.61
C LEU A 55 -24.78 11.90 -0.69
N VAL A 56 -24.11 13.02 -0.95
CA VAL A 56 -24.34 14.28 -0.25
C VAL A 56 -25.58 14.97 -0.80
N GLU A 57 -25.77 14.96 -2.13
CA GLU A 57 -26.94 15.54 -2.79
C GLU A 57 -28.25 14.85 -2.36
N GLU A 58 -28.23 13.53 -2.22
CA GLU A 58 -29.34 12.71 -1.73
C GLU A 58 -29.53 12.79 -0.19
N GLY A 59 -28.68 13.55 0.51
CA GLY A 59 -28.76 13.74 1.96
C GLY A 59 -28.43 12.50 2.80
N LEU A 60 -27.78 11.50 2.21
CA LEU A 60 -27.44 10.23 2.88
C LEU A 60 -26.25 10.38 3.84
N ILE A 61 -25.31 11.29 3.52
CA ILE A 61 -24.17 11.66 4.36
C ILE A 61 -23.92 13.16 4.24
N SER A 62 -23.30 13.77 5.25
CA SER A 62 -22.84 15.15 5.14
C SER A 62 -21.55 15.27 4.32
N SER A 63 -21.33 16.45 3.73
CA SER A 63 -20.05 16.77 3.07
C SER A 63 -18.84 16.62 4.01
N CYS A 64 -19.01 16.94 5.30
CA CYS A 64 -17.97 16.77 6.32
C CYS A 64 -17.61 15.29 6.54
N GLU A 65 -18.62 14.41 6.59
CA GLU A 65 -18.41 12.97 6.72
C GLU A 65 -17.74 12.39 5.47
N LEU A 66 -18.15 12.79 4.27
CA LEU A 66 -17.52 12.36 3.03
C LEU A 66 -16.03 12.75 3.00
N GLU A 67 -15.70 13.99 3.35
CA GLU A 67 -14.33 14.51 3.44
C GLU A 67 -13.49 13.76 4.50
N ALA A 68 -14.07 13.49 5.67
CA ALA A 68 -13.40 12.74 6.73
C ALA A 68 -13.11 11.29 6.29
N HIS A 69 -14.10 10.65 5.65
CA HIS A 69 -13.93 9.31 5.08
C HIS A 69 -12.83 9.30 4.01
N MET A 70 -12.85 10.24 3.08
CA MET A 70 -11.83 10.38 2.03
C MET A 70 -10.42 10.52 2.62
N LYS A 71 -10.22 11.46 3.55
CA LYS A 71 -8.92 11.69 4.21
C LYS A 71 -8.43 10.45 4.95
N SER A 72 -9.34 9.67 5.53
CA SER A 72 -8.99 8.41 6.20
C SER A 72 -8.45 7.34 5.24
N GLN A 73 -8.73 7.42 3.94
CA GLN A 73 -8.21 6.49 2.93
C GLN A 73 -6.84 6.90 2.39
N ILE A 74 -6.38 8.13 2.61
CA ILE A 74 -5.14 8.64 2.02
C ILE A 74 -3.94 8.27 2.92
N PRO A 75 -3.02 7.39 2.47
CA PRO A 75 -1.81 7.11 3.23
C PRO A 75 -0.88 8.32 3.25
N SER A 76 -0.20 8.55 4.37
CA SER A 76 0.81 9.60 4.45
C SER A 76 2.08 9.21 3.69
N ARG A 77 2.91 10.19 3.31
CA ARG A 77 4.20 9.92 2.67
C ARG A 77 5.09 8.99 3.50
N LYS A 78 5.16 9.22 4.82
CA LYS A 78 5.92 8.36 5.75
C LYS A 78 5.40 6.92 5.69
N TYR A 79 4.09 6.76 5.60
CA TYR A 79 3.44 5.46 5.49
C TYR A 79 3.89 4.69 4.24
N LEU A 80 3.91 5.36 3.09
CA LEU A 80 4.37 4.77 1.82
C LEU A 80 5.84 4.36 1.88
N GLN A 81 6.69 5.18 2.51
CA GLN A 81 8.11 4.88 2.70
C GLN A 81 8.33 3.68 3.61
N ASP A 82 7.57 3.59 4.71
CA ASP A 82 7.65 2.47 5.64
C ASP A 82 7.19 1.16 4.97
N PHE A 83 6.12 1.21 4.19
CA PHE A 83 5.63 0.06 3.42
C PHE A 83 6.64 -0.44 2.39
N ALA A 84 7.28 0.46 1.64
CA ALA A 84 8.29 0.10 0.65
C ALA A 84 9.53 -0.57 1.26
N LYS A 85 9.76 -0.40 2.57
CA LYS A 85 10.82 -1.08 3.34
C LYS A 85 10.37 -2.43 3.93
N GLY A 86 9.20 -2.92 3.53
CA GLY A 86 8.65 -4.18 4.01
C GLY A 86 7.96 -4.11 5.38
N ARG A 87 7.68 -2.90 5.91
CA ARG A 87 6.88 -2.81 7.14
C ARG A 87 5.44 -3.21 6.87
N PRO A 88 4.83 -4.05 7.72
CA PRO A 88 3.43 -4.43 7.58
C PRO A 88 2.54 -3.20 7.74
N ILE A 89 1.47 -3.15 6.95
CA ILE A 89 0.54 -2.03 6.90
C ILE A 89 -0.92 -2.48 7.03
N CYS A 90 -1.81 -1.51 7.25
CA CYS A 90 -3.23 -1.76 7.32
C CYS A 90 -3.80 -2.03 5.92
N TRP A 91 -4.69 -3.01 5.86
CA TRP A 91 -5.35 -3.48 4.64
C TRP A 91 -6.01 -2.35 3.84
N ARG A 92 -6.51 -1.31 4.53
CA ARG A 92 -7.17 -0.15 3.91
C ARG A 92 -6.22 0.64 2.99
N TYR A 93 -5.00 0.88 3.44
CA TYR A 93 -4.01 1.57 2.63
C TYR A 93 -3.41 0.66 1.57
N THR A 94 -3.24 -0.64 1.85
CA THR A 94 -2.88 -1.64 0.82
C THR A 94 -3.87 -1.60 -0.34
N ASN A 95 -5.17 -1.56 -0.07
CA ASN A 95 -6.21 -1.42 -1.09
C ASN A 95 -6.13 -0.11 -1.87
N THR A 96 -5.90 0.99 -1.18
CA THR A 96 -5.76 2.30 -1.81
C THR A 96 -4.58 2.32 -2.79
N ILE A 97 -3.44 1.77 -2.37
CA ILE A 97 -2.24 1.66 -3.19
C ILE A 97 -2.46 0.68 -4.35
N ALA A 98 -3.09 -0.46 -4.10
CA ALA A 98 -3.43 -1.44 -5.13
C ALA A 98 -4.31 -0.82 -6.21
N ASN A 99 -5.39 -0.14 -5.83
CA ASN A 99 -6.27 0.57 -6.76
C ASN A 99 -5.54 1.65 -7.57
N PHE A 100 -4.63 2.40 -6.93
CA PHE A 100 -3.81 3.41 -7.64
C PHE A 100 -2.96 2.79 -8.75
N PHE A 101 -2.39 1.60 -8.53
CA PHE A 101 -1.62 0.87 -9.54
C PHE A 101 -2.48 -0.06 -10.43
N GLY A 102 -3.80 -0.05 -10.28
CA GLY A 102 -4.71 -0.88 -11.07
C GLY A 102 -4.75 -2.36 -10.64
N HIS A 103 -4.34 -2.72 -9.44
CA HIS A 103 -4.45 -4.09 -8.92
C HIS A 103 -5.73 -4.26 -8.11
N GLN A 104 -6.50 -5.33 -8.39
CA GLN A 104 -7.60 -5.73 -7.54
C GLN A 104 -7.10 -6.49 -6.31
N TYR A 105 -7.57 -6.10 -5.13
CA TYR A 105 -7.39 -6.86 -3.89
C TYR A 105 -8.74 -7.28 -3.35
N VAL A 106 -8.96 -8.58 -3.27
CA VAL A 106 -10.17 -9.17 -2.71
C VAL A 106 -9.73 -10.20 -1.68
N ALA A 107 -9.74 -9.83 -0.41
CA ALA A 107 -9.40 -10.74 0.71
C ALA A 107 -10.50 -11.79 1.00
N ARG A 108 -11.29 -12.21 -0.01
CA ARG A 108 -12.46 -13.08 0.23
C ARG A 108 -12.11 -14.51 0.62
N ASN A 109 -10.89 -14.99 0.35
CA ASN A 109 -10.42 -16.36 0.65
C ASN A 109 -9.01 -16.38 1.26
N TYR A 110 -8.75 -15.54 2.26
CA TYR A 110 -7.46 -15.48 2.94
C TYR A 110 -7.17 -16.76 3.75
N ASN A 111 -6.15 -17.52 3.35
CA ASN A 111 -5.57 -18.59 4.16
C ASN A 111 -4.22 -18.13 4.74
N PRO A 112 -4.08 -17.99 6.08
CA PRO A 112 -2.87 -17.48 6.70
C PRO A 112 -1.64 -18.39 6.53
N GLN A 113 -1.85 -19.70 6.37
CA GLN A 113 -0.76 -20.65 6.16
C GLN A 113 -0.12 -20.46 4.78
N ASN A 114 -0.95 -20.31 3.74
CA ASN A 114 -0.47 -20.05 2.38
C ASN A 114 0.25 -18.70 2.27
N ASP A 115 -0.21 -17.69 3.01
CA ASP A 115 0.44 -16.38 3.05
C ASP A 115 1.85 -16.46 3.67
N LEU A 116 2.01 -17.18 4.78
CA LEU A 116 3.31 -17.41 5.41
C LEU A 116 4.29 -18.10 4.46
N TYR A 117 3.87 -19.16 3.78
CA TYR A 117 4.71 -19.86 2.80
C TYR A 117 5.17 -18.93 1.68
N GLU A 118 4.27 -18.11 1.15
CA GLU A 118 4.62 -17.15 0.10
C GLU A 118 5.56 -16.04 0.60
N ARG A 119 5.39 -15.53 1.82
CA ARG A 119 6.35 -14.57 2.42
C ARG A 119 7.75 -15.17 2.49
N LEU A 120 7.86 -16.40 2.99
CA LEU A 120 9.15 -17.10 3.09
C LEU A 120 9.76 -17.31 1.70
N ARG A 121 8.97 -17.77 0.72
CA ARG A 121 9.42 -17.95 -0.66
C ARG A 121 9.96 -16.65 -1.26
N LEU A 122 9.19 -15.55 -1.18
CA LEU A 122 9.58 -14.25 -1.73
C LEU A 122 10.79 -13.63 -1.02
N THR A 123 10.98 -13.91 0.26
CA THR A 123 12.14 -13.47 1.04
C THR A 123 13.40 -14.24 0.67
N LEU A 124 13.29 -15.57 0.50
CA LEU A 124 14.40 -16.46 0.19
C LEU A 124 14.86 -16.39 -1.28
N THR A 125 14.01 -15.88 -2.18
CA THR A 125 14.35 -15.75 -3.62
C THR A 125 15.02 -14.40 -3.94
N GLN A 126 15.17 -13.49 -2.96
CA GLN A 126 15.91 -12.24 -3.15
C GLN A 126 17.39 -12.47 -2.75
N PRO A 127 18.37 -12.07 -3.58
CA PRO A 127 19.76 -12.06 -3.15
C PRO A 127 19.87 -11.14 -1.94
N ALA A 128 20.47 -11.63 -0.86
CA ALA A 128 20.59 -10.90 0.40
C ALA A 128 21.34 -9.57 0.19
N GLU A 129 20.59 -8.48 0.01
CA GLU A 129 21.14 -7.15 0.29
C GLU A 129 21.36 -7.10 1.80
N LYS A 130 22.65 -7.16 2.16
CA LYS A 130 23.18 -7.20 3.52
C LYS A 130 22.49 -6.17 4.42
N TYR A 131 21.54 -6.63 5.24
CA TYR A 131 21.23 -5.95 6.49
C TYR A 131 22.49 -6.02 7.36
N HIS A 132 23.32 -4.98 7.31
CA HIS A 132 24.25 -4.71 8.39
C HIS A 132 23.40 -4.47 9.63
N MET A 133 23.29 -5.50 10.48
CA MET A 133 22.88 -5.32 11.86
C MET A 133 23.87 -4.35 12.51
N HIS A 134 23.50 -3.08 12.58
CA HIS A 134 24.11 -2.19 13.57
C HIS A 134 23.66 -2.68 14.94
N GLN A 135 24.68 -3.05 15.72
CA GLN A 135 24.65 -3.68 17.02
C GLN A 135 23.68 -3.01 18.01
N PRO A 136 23.10 -3.75 18.96
CA PRO A 136 22.33 -3.16 20.05
C PRO A 136 23.21 -2.19 20.83
N HIS A 137 22.73 -0.94 21.00
CA HIS A 137 23.32 0.03 21.89
C HIS A 137 23.42 -0.57 23.30
N GLN A 138 24.64 -0.78 23.77
CA GLN A 138 24.94 -1.00 25.17
C GLN A 138 24.57 0.28 25.93
N PHE A 139 23.69 0.18 26.93
CA PHE A 139 23.47 1.25 27.88
C PHE A 139 24.78 1.51 28.66
N PRO A 140 25.17 2.77 28.90
CA PRO A 140 26.31 3.05 29.75
C PRO A 140 26.00 2.69 31.20
N PRO A 141 26.98 2.20 31.98
CA PRO A 141 26.80 1.92 33.39
C PRO A 141 26.57 3.23 34.16
N SER A 142 25.57 3.24 35.03
CA SER A 142 25.38 4.26 36.05
C SER A 142 26.64 4.35 36.91
N LEU A 143 27.30 5.51 36.89
CA LEU A 143 28.37 5.85 37.82
C LEU A 143 27.73 6.58 39.01
N ASN A 144 27.81 5.92 40.18
CA ASN A 144 27.64 6.38 41.56
C ASN A 144 26.47 7.32 41.91
#